data_AF-A0AAD4N775-F1
#
_entry.id   AF-A0AAD4N775-F1
#
_cell.length_a   1.000
_cell.length_b   1.000
_cell.length_c   1.000
_cell.angle_alpha   90.00
_cell.angle_beta   90.00
_cell.angle_gamma   90.00
#
_symmetry.space_group_name_H-M   'P 1'
#
loop_
_entity.id
_entity.type
_entity.pdbx_description
1 polymer ?
#
loop_
_entity_poly.entity_id
_entity_poly.type
_entity_poly.pdbx_seq_one_letter_code
_entity_poly.pdbx_strand_id
1 'polypeptide(L)'
;MGSQVSHHSSKFSQLLWGPSYSPSQVIELKCGSKVRGKSFSFPELAGGHRHAVVVEAFLNIPFGKPPVGPLRFRKPEPADPWPGIVLDCTRFGPRCPHEDMSIERLNVFFYPKSEDCLRLNVFTPTWRTAKENGSEGLLPVMVFIHGGGFAVHSAAHYGDYGICRNLCTKDVVVVTIQYRLGFFGFLSTADENAPGNWGLWDQTLALQWVHDNISAFGGDPKNVTLFGQSAGGASVDLLSVSPHSRHLFHKMIPMSGTGYCTFATNSAEHVRHKAVMFAQQLGFKLDVTASLNDQNRALVEFFRSQPTQALELSLIGKRGFKGVNQNGQLDITPVIDGHFFPKPIDELRKEAPPKAVMTGVTEFESLLFAAIKPPRGSLKEEVYRVVEREFMRRKIPHPEKHVPTITEMYFPKEEKSDLANTSVADIYKPPPETPNGKSHMWASIASHEHREKERKRRRRLAEDCIQLASDVLINNGVWHLADRCTELGHTVYLYSFDYCNPHGFGIAGLLFPFKGATHCSELPYLFNRGIIANFYPSAEDIEMIERFASYFVNFARYGNPNGPPETSTSNERRISSTDCQKDDEYWHPLKAENTCKYFSIRLRDSEMRDNFCGGRPVEWRKMMENRR
;
A
#
# COMPACT_ATOMS: atom_id res chain seq x y z
N MET A 1 18.54 -36.46 34.75
CA MET A 1 18.94 -35.26 33.97
C MET A 1 18.43 -35.34 32.53
N GLY A 2 17.12 -35.50 32.32
CA GLY A 2 16.58 -35.90 31.01
C GLY A 2 15.28 -35.23 30.57
N SER A 3 14.98 -34.01 31.01
CA SER A 3 13.72 -33.33 30.64
C SER A 3 13.84 -31.85 30.26
N GLN A 4 15.05 -31.29 30.13
CA GLN A 4 15.23 -29.87 29.75
C GLN A 4 15.84 -29.62 28.36
N VAL A 5 16.16 -30.67 27.58
CA VAL A 5 16.85 -30.51 26.28
C VAL A 5 15.88 -30.42 25.08
N SER A 6 14.62 -30.81 25.20
CA SER A 6 13.68 -30.83 24.05
C SER A 6 13.13 -29.45 23.67
N HIS A 7 12.96 -28.52 24.62
CA HIS A 7 12.36 -27.21 24.33
C HIS A 7 13.27 -26.22 23.60
N HIS A 8 14.60 -26.33 23.76
CA HIS A 8 15.53 -25.44 23.05
C HIS A 8 15.72 -25.82 21.57
N SER A 9 15.54 -27.09 21.20
CA SER A 9 15.67 -27.55 19.81
C SER A 9 14.55 -27.05 18.89
N SER A 10 13.31 -26.91 19.40
CA SER A 10 12.16 -26.52 18.56
C SER A 10 12.18 -25.03 18.18
N LYS A 11 12.63 -24.13 19.08
CA LYS A 11 12.79 -22.71 18.76
C LYS A 11 13.92 -22.47 17.76
N PHE A 12 15.02 -23.22 17.88
CA PHE A 12 16.15 -23.13 16.96
C PHE A 12 15.82 -23.72 15.58
N SER A 13 15.02 -24.80 15.55
CA SER A 13 14.46 -25.40 14.32
C SER A 13 13.47 -24.47 13.62
N GLN A 14 12.56 -23.82 14.35
CA GLN A 14 11.60 -22.85 13.77
C GLN A 14 12.29 -21.64 13.17
N LEU A 15 13.43 -21.21 13.73
CA LEU A 15 14.22 -20.09 13.24
C LEU A 15 14.96 -20.39 11.91
N LEU A 16 15.36 -21.65 11.69
CA LEU A 16 16.11 -22.08 10.50
C LEU A 16 15.22 -22.68 9.40
N TRP A 17 14.11 -23.33 9.75
CA TRP A 17 13.30 -24.12 8.82
C TRP A 17 11.85 -23.63 8.65
N GLY A 18 11.45 -22.60 9.41
CA GLY A 18 10.06 -22.14 9.46
C GLY A 18 9.13 -23.12 10.18
N PRO A 19 7.83 -22.79 10.32
CA PRO A 19 6.84 -23.72 10.87
C PRO A 19 6.72 -24.98 9.99
N SER A 20 6.60 -26.14 10.63
CA SER A 20 6.33 -27.41 9.94
C SER A 20 4.99 -27.35 9.21
N TYR A 21 4.95 -27.79 7.95
CA TYR A 21 3.75 -27.86 7.14
C TYR A 21 3.53 -29.26 6.57
N SER A 22 2.26 -29.59 6.31
CA SER A 22 1.86 -30.80 5.60
C SER A 22 1.43 -30.45 4.17
N PRO A 23 1.47 -31.40 3.21
CA PRO A 23 0.88 -31.18 1.89
C PRO A 23 -0.62 -30.91 1.99
N SER A 24 -1.12 -29.96 1.20
CA SER A 24 -2.56 -29.67 1.11
C SER A 24 -3.30 -30.71 0.27
N GLN A 25 -4.63 -30.62 0.26
CA GLN A 25 -5.45 -31.26 -0.79
C GLN A 25 -5.09 -30.71 -2.20
N VAL A 26 -5.41 -31.51 -3.22
CA VAL A 26 -5.29 -31.06 -4.63
C VAL A 26 -6.55 -30.31 -5.02
N ILE A 27 -6.39 -29.07 -5.49
CA ILE A 27 -7.48 -28.26 -6.03
C ILE A 27 -7.41 -28.29 -7.55
N GLU A 28 -8.57 -28.50 -8.18
CA GLU A 28 -8.74 -28.43 -9.62
C GLU A 28 -9.34 -27.08 -10.00
N LEU A 29 -8.68 -26.37 -10.90
CA LEU A 29 -9.10 -25.09 -11.45
C LEU A 29 -10.17 -25.28 -12.53
N LYS A 30 -10.87 -24.22 -12.91
CA LYS A 30 -11.93 -24.26 -13.94
C LYS A 30 -11.45 -24.80 -15.28
N CYS A 31 -10.18 -24.59 -15.63
CA CYS A 31 -9.56 -25.10 -16.85
C CYS A 31 -9.07 -26.56 -16.77
N GLY A 32 -9.36 -27.28 -15.69
CA GLY A 32 -8.92 -28.66 -15.44
C GLY A 32 -7.48 -28.81 -14.91
N SER A 33 -6.76 -27.69 -14.83
CA SER A 33 -5.42 -27.63 -14.25
C SER A 33 -5.45 -27.89 -12.74
N LYS A 34 -4.43 -28.56 -12.20
CA LYS A 34 -4.40 -28.98 -10.78
C LYS A 34 -3.26 -28.32 -10.03
N VAL A 35 -3.51 -27.93 -8.77
CA VAL A 35 -2.53 -27.32 -7.87
C VAL A 35 -2.51 -28.04 -6.51
N ARG A 36 -1.35 -28.08 -5.87
CA ARG A 36 -1.19 -28.56 -4.49
C ARG A 36 -0.33 -27.59 -3.69
N GLY A 37 -0.87 -27.04 -2.63
CA GLY A 37 -0.19 -26.16 -1.68
C GLY A 37 0.29 -26.89 -0.43
N LYS A 38 0.34 -26.13 0.66
CA LYS A 38 0.73 -26.59 2.01
C LYS A 38 -0.28 -26.16 3.06
N SER A 39 -0.29 -26.83 4.20
CA SER A 39 -1.22 -26.59 5.30
C SER A 39 -0.49 -26.11 6.56
N PHE A 40 -1.09 -25.13 7.24
CA PHE A 40 -0.70 -24.64 8.56
C PHE A 40 -1.77 -25.00 9.58
N SER A 41 -1.35 -25.45 10.76
CA SER A 41 -2.24 -25.77 11.88
C SER A 41 -2.07 -24.72 12.97
N PHE A 42 -3.18 -24.12 13.41
CA PHE A 42 -3.20 -23.14 14.50
C PHE A 42 -4.05 -23.65 15.67
N PRO A 43 -3.65 -23.38 16.92
CA PRO A 43 -4.54 -23.60 18.06
C PRO A 43 -5.75 -22.67 17.95
N GLU A 44 -6.95 -23.19 18.24
CA GLU A 44 -8.17 -22.39 18.27
C GLU A 44 -8.05 -21.28 19.35
N LEU A 45 -8.30 -20.04 18.96
CA LEU A 45 -8.06 -18.86 19.80
C LEU A 45 -9.22 -18.50 20.75
N ALA A 46 -10.34 -19.24 20.74
CA ALA A 46 -11.43 -19.06 21.71
C ALA A 46 -12.32 -20.30 21.82
N GLY A 47 -12.63 -20.75 23.04
CA GLY A 47 -13.78 -21.62 23.29
C GLY A 47 -13.53 -23.12 23.59
N GLY A 48 -12.53 -23.48 24.39
CA GLY A 48 -12.57 -24.67 25.26
C GLY A 48 -12.65 -26.08 24.61
N HIS A 49 -12.68 -26.22 23.29
CA HIS A 49 -12.66 -27.52 22.61
C HIS A 49 -11.41 -27.67 21.73
N ARG A 50 -10.83 -28.86 21.75
CA ARG A 50 -9.48 -29.15 21.25
C ARG A 50 -9.47 -29.50 19.76
N HIS A 51 -9.89 -28.59 18.89
CA HIS A 51 -9.70 -28.80 17.44
C HIS A 51 -8.80 -27.71 16.86
N ALA A 52 -7.67 -28.12 16.28
CA ALA A 52 -6.79 -27.17 15.60
C ALA A 52 -7.46 -26.70 14.31
N VAL A 53 -7.41 -25.39 14.03
CA VAL A 53 -7.89 -24.83 12.76
C VAL A 53 -6.80 -24.94 11.71
N VAL A 54 -7.11 -25.52 10.56
CA VAL A 54 -6.17 -25.75 9.46
C VAL A 54 -6.44 -24.80 8.30
N VAL A 55 -5.43 -24.04 7.92
CA VAL A 55 -5.47 -23.12 6.77
C VAL A 55 -4.46 -23.58 5.73
N GLU A 56 -4.86 -23.59 4.47
CA GLU A 56 -4.01 -23.96 3.33
C GLU A 56 -3.49 -22.72 2.60
N ALA A 57 -2.27 -22.83 2.08
CA ALA A 57 -1.60 -21.83 1.27
C ALA A 57 -1.15 -22.46 -0.06
N PHE A 58 -1.67 -21.93 -1.16
CA PHE A 58 -1.33 -22.29 -2.54
C PHE A 58 -0.57 -21.13 -3.17
N LEU A 59 0.74 -21.26 -3.27
CA LEU A 59 1.66 -20.23 -3.74
C LEU A 59 2.02 -20.42 -5.22
N ASN A 60 2.43 -19.36 -5.92
CA ASN A 60 2.98 -19.44 -7.29
C ASN A 60 2.00 -19.96 -8.37
N ILE A 61 0.69 -19.73 -8.24
CA ILE A 61 -0.27 -20.13 -9.27
C ILE A 61 -0.16 -19.16 -10.45
N PRO A 62 0.11 -19.62 -11.69
CA PRO A 62 0.13 -18.74 -12.86
C PRO A 62 -1.30 -18.30 -13.22
N PHE A 63 -1.50 -16.99 -13.36
CA PHE A 63 -2.77 -16.43 -13.85
C PHE A 63 -2.65 -15.88 -15.28
N GLY A 64 -1.44 -15.60 -15.75
CA GLY A 64 -1.17 -15.14 -17.11
C GLY A 64 0.01 -15.86 -17.74
N LYS A 65 0.08 -15.84 -19.07
CA LYS A 65 1.26 -16.29 -19.82
C LYS A 65 2.49 -15.47 -19.43
N PRO A 66 3.70 -16.04 -19.44
CA PRO A 66 4.92 -15.29 -19.23
C PRO A 66 5.01 -14.10 -20.21
N PRO A 67 5.07 -12.83 -19.74
CA PRO A 67 5.13 -11.64 -20.59
C PRO A 67 6.55 -11.40 -21.16
N VAL A 68 7.14 -12.44 -21.76
CA VAL A 68 8.49 -12.47 -22.32
C VAL A 68 8.48 -12.39 -23.84
N GLY A 69 9.62 -12.03 -24.44
CA GLY A 69 9.78 -12.01 -25.89
C GLY A 69 8.71 -11.13 -26.57
N PRO A 70 7.91 -11.67 -27.52
CA PRO A 70 6.86 -10.90 -28.19
C PRO A 70 5.75 -10.36 -27.26
N LEU A 71 5.54 -10.99 -26.10
CA LEU A 71 4.55 -10.57 -25.10
C LEU A 71 5.08 -9.45 -24.18
N ARG A 72 6.36 -9.11 -24.27
CA ARG A 72 6.94 -7.97 -23.54
C ARG A 72 6.31 -6.66 -24.04
N PHE A 73 5.84 -5.84 -23.09
CA PHE A 73 5.08 -4.60 -23.33
C PHE A 73 3.79 -4.82 -24.14
N ARG A 74 3.07 -5.91 -23.82
CA ARG A 74 1.73 -6.19 -24.33
C ARG A 74 0.75 -6.42 -23.18
N LYS A 75 -0.54 -6.30 -23.48
CA LYS A 75 -1.64 -6.73 -22.60
C LYS A 75 -1.43 -8.22 -22.24
N PRO A 76 -1.60 -8.62 -20.96
CA PRO A 76 -1.39 -9.99 -20.55
C PRO A 76 -2.47 -10.91 -21.11
N GLU A 77 -2.10 -12.15 -21.35
CA GLU A 77 -3.00 -13.22 -21.79
C GLU A 77 -3.18 -14.25 -20.65
N PRO A 78 -4.36 -14.90 -20.52
CA PRO A 78 -4.57 -15.96 -19.54
C PRO A 78 -3.55 -17.09 -19.66
N ALA A 79 -3.12 -17.65 -18.52
CA ALA A 79 -2.19 -18.78 -18.51
C ALA A 79 -2.75 -20.00 -19.26
N ASP A 80 -1.88 -20.71 -19.98
CA ASP A 80 -2.24 -21.97 -20.65
C ASP A 80 -2.53 -23.06 -19.60
N PRO A 81 -3.52 -23.95 -19.82
CA PRO A 81 -3.74 -25.09 -18.95
C PRO A 81 -2.55 -26.06 -18.93
N TRP A 82 -2.34 -26.76 -17.81
CA TRP A 82 -1.29 -27.79 -17.66
C TRP A 82 -1.91 -29.19 -17.44
N PRO A 83 -2.44 -29.83 -18.49
CA PRO A 83 -3.14 -31.11 -18.36
C PRO A 83 -2.20 -32.22 -17.88
N GLY A 84 -2.70 -33.09 -17.01
CA GLY A 84 -1.95 -34.24 -16.48
C GLY A 84 -0.88 -33.89 -15.45
N ILE A 85 -0.69 -32.60 -15.10
CA ILE A 85 0.29 -32.14 -14.12
C ILE A 85 -0.44 -31.59 -12.89
N VAL A 86 0.04 -31.96 -11.70
CA VAL A 86 -0.31 -31.25 -10.45
C VAL A 86 0.83 -30.30 -10.14
N LEU A 87 0.58 -29.00 -10.26
CA LEU A 87 1.57 -27.97 -10.00
C LEU A 87 1.85 -27.88 -8.49
N ASP A 88 3.12 -27.95 -8.11
CA ASP A 88 3.57 -27.70 -6.74
C ASP A 88 3.53 -26.21 -6.43
N CYS A 89 2.64 -25.86 -5.50
CA CYS A 89 2.34 -24.52 -5.04
C CYS A 89 2.75 -24.34 -3.56
N THR A 90 3.78 -25.04 -3.08
CA THR A 90 4.24 -24.94 -1.68
C THR A 90 5.22 -23.79 -1.42
N ARG A 91 5.76 -23.17 -2.48
CA ARG A 91 6.76 -22.09 -2.43
C ARG A 91 6.35 -20.89 -3.25
N PHE A 92 6.76 -19.70 -2.82
CA PHE A 92 6.53 -18.47 -3.57
C PHE A 92 7.18 -18.52 -4.94
N GLY A 93 6.48 -17.92 -5.90
CA GLY A 93 6.92 -17.77 -7.27
C GLY A 93 7.96 -16.66 -7.44
N PRO A 94 8.48 -16.50 -8.67
CA PRO A 94 9.34 -15.38 -9.00
C PRO A 94 8.65 -14.04 -8.75
N ARG A 95 9.46 -13.07 -8.35
CA ARG A 95 9.11 -11.65 -8.27
C ARG A 95 9.25 -11.02 -9.65
N CYS A 96 8.45 -9.99 -9.93
CA CYS A 96 8.64 -9.23 -11.17
C CYS A 96 9.98 -8.48 -11.15
N PRO A 97 10.60 -8.20 -12.31
CA PRO A 97 11.92 -7.58 -12.37
C PRO A 97 11.91 -6.16 -11.80
N HIS A 98 12.85 -5.86 -10.91
CA HIS A 98 13.11 -4.55 -10.31
C HIS A 98 14.43 -4.58 -9.54
N GLU A 99 15.05 -3.42 -9.32
CA GLU A 99 16.26 -3.33 -8.51
C GLU A 99 15.90 -3.27 -7.02
N ASP A 100 16.40 -4.24 -6.24
CA ASP A 100 16.10 -4.39 -4.82
C ASP A 100 16.67 -3.22 -4.00
N MET A 101 15.83 -2.61 -3.16
CA MET A 101 16.24 -1.58 -2.21
C MET A 101 17.12 -2.18 -1.10
N SER A 102 18.14 -1.45 -0.66
CA SER A 102 19.08 -1.92 0.37
C SER A 102 18.40 -2.42 1.65
N ILE A 103 17.30 -1.78 2.05
CA ILE A 103 16.52 -2.12 3.24
C ILE A 103 15.75 -3.45 3.09
N GLU A 104 15.42 -3.87 1.87
CA GLU A 104 14.61 -5.06 1.60
C GLU A 104 15.45 -6.29 1.26
N ARG A 105 16.71 -6.10 0.84
CA ARG A 105 17.57 -7.15 0.27
C ARG A 105 17.70 -8.41 1.13
N LEU A 106 17.75 -8.27 2.46
CA LEU A 106 17.86 -9.41 3.37
C LEU A 106 16.56 -10.24 3.43
N ASN A 107 15.40 -9.60 3.28
CA ASN A 107 14.09 -10.25 3.40
C ASN A 107 13.65 -10.93 2.10
N VAL A 108 14.17 -10.46 0.96
CA VAL A 108 13.78 -10.97 -0.37
C VAL A 108 14.87 -11.76 -1.08
N PHE A 109 16.02 -11.98 -0.43
CA PHE A 109 17.19 -12.65 -1.01
C PHE A 109 16.88 -14.02 -1.63
N PHE A 110 15.97 -14.77 -1.01
CA PHE A 110 15.62 -16.13 -1.44
C PHE A 110 14.54 -16.20 -2.53
N TYR A 111 13.97 -15.05 -2.95
CA TYR A 111 12.92 -15.02 -3.97
C TYR A 111 13.50 -14.53 -5.30
N PRO A 112 13.65 -15.41 -6.31
CA PRO A 112 14.23 -15.03 -7.60
C PRO A 112 13.36 -13.99 -8.33
N LYS A 113 13.96 -13.24 -9.24
CA LYS A 113 13.26 -12.32 -10.15
C LYS A 113 13.18 -12.93 -11.56
N SER A 114 12.04 -12.79 -12.21
CA SER A 114 11.82 -13.25 -13.59
C SER A 114 10.76 -12.38 -14.25
N GLU A 115 10.79 -12.25 -15.58
CA GLU A 115 9.66 -11.68 -16.32
C GLU A 115 8.45 -12.62 -16.36
N ASP A 116 8.66 -13.93 -16.23
CA ASP A 116 7.61 -14.89 -15.94
C ASP A 116 7.13 -14.72 -14.48
N CYS A 117 6.45 -13.60 -14.19
CA CYS A 117 6.05 -13.22 -12.85
C CYS A 117 4.55 -13.03 -12.65
N LEU A 118 3.71 -13.36 -13.65
CA LEU A 118 2.25 -13.26 -13.54
C LEU A 118 1.68 -14.41 -12.68
N ARG A 119 2.00 -14.32 -11.38
CA ARG A 119 1.73 -15.31 -10.34
C ARG A 119 0.85 -14.73 -9.26
N LEU A 120 -0.02 -15.55 -8.68
CA LEU A 120 -0.80 -15.24 -7.50
C LEU A 120 -0.68 -16.34 -6.45
N ASN A 121 -1.12 -16.02 -5.24
CA ASN A 121 -1.16 -16.95 -4.12
C ASN A 121 -2.56 -16.92 -3.51
N VAL A 122 -3.07 -18.07 -3.08
CA VAL A 122 -4.38 -18.23 -2.42
C VAL A 122 -4.18 -18.82 -1.02
N PHE A 123 -4.83 -18.22 -0.03
CA PHE A 123 -4.83 -18.66 1.36
C PHE A 123 -6.27 -18.90 1.80
N THR A 124 -6.58 -20.09 2.28
CA THR A 124 -7.98 -20.49 2.54
C THR A 124 -8.13 -21.44 3.73
N PRO A 125 -9.16 -21.28 4.58
CA PRO A 125 -9.48 -22.25 5.62
C PRO A 125 -10.03 -23.57 5.05
N THR A 126 -9.78 -24.68 5.74
CA THR A 126 -10.15 -26.03 5.25
C THR A 126 -11.57 -26.47 5.59
N TRP A 127 -12.25 -25.82 6.55
CA TRP A 127 -13.57 -26.22 7.04
C TRP A 127 -14.75 -25.64 6.23
N ARG A 128 -14.47 -24.97 5.12
CA ARG A 128 -15.46 -24.34 4.23
C ARG A 128 -15.10 -24.61 2.78
N THR A 129 -15.54 -25.75 2.25
CA THR A 129 -15.38 -26.05 0.81
C THR A 129 -16.70 -25.92 0.06
N ALA A 130 -16.65 -25.43 -1.17
CA ALA A 130 -17.83 -25.35 -2.05
C ALA A 130 -18.48 -26.72 -2.30
N LYS A 131 -17.69 -27.80 -2.21
CA LYS A 131 -18.15 -29.18 -2.38
C LYS A 131 -19.00 -29.68 -1.21
N GLU A 132 -18.74 -29.21 0.00
CA GLU A 132 -19.41 -29.69 1.22
C GLU A 132 -20.64 -28.85 1.59
N ASN A 133 -20.60 -27.53 1.36
CA ASN A 133 -21.61 -26.59 1.88
C ASN A 133 -22.38 -25.82 0.81
N GLY A 134 -22.20 -26.14 -0.48
CA GLY A 134 -22.82 -25.41 -1.59
C GLY A 134 -22.44 -23.92 -1.62
N SER A 135 -23.28 -23.10 -2.29
CA SER A 135 -23.04 -21.65 -2.39
C SER A 135 -23.22 -20.89 -1.06
N GLU A 136 -24.01 -21.43 -0.12
CA GLU A 136 -24.24 -20.81 1.19
C GLU A 136 -23.04 -20.93 2.14
N GLY A 137 -22.06 -21.78 1.80
CA GLY A 137 -20.82 -21.95 2.57
C GLY A 137 -19.59 -21.22 2.04
N LEU A 138 -19.70 -20.41 0.98
CA LEU A 138 -18.58 -19.68 0.41
C LEU A 138 -18.18 -18.47 1.27
N LEU A 139 -16.88 -18.20 1.36
CA LEU A 139 -16.32 -17.16 2.20
C LEU A 139 -16.04 -15.86 1.42
N PRO A 140 -16.14 -14.68 2.07
CA PRO A 140 -15.67 -13.43 1.48
C PRO A 140 -14.20 -13.53 1.04
N VAL A 141 -13.90 -12.96 -0.12
CA VAL A 141 -12.56 -12.99 -0.73
C VAL A 141 -11.91 -11.63 -0.60
N MET A 142 -10.70 -11.59 -0.06
CA MET A 142 -9.87 -10.39 -0.01
C MET A 142 -8.71 -10.52 -0.98
N VAL A 143 -8.60 -9.62 -1.97
CA VAL A 143 -7.51 -9.61 -2.95
C VAL A 143 -6.56 -8.45 -2.62
N PHE A 144 -5.30 -8.77 -2.31
CA PHE A 144 -4.28 -7.80 -1.97
C PHE A 144 -3.40 -7.44 -3.16
N ILE A 145 -3.28 -6.13 -3.43
CA ILE A 145 -2.34 -5.56 -4.37
C ILE A 145 -1.21 -4.88 -3.59
N HIS A 146 0.03 -5.33 -3.80
CA HIS A 146 1.17 -4.75 -3.11
C HIS A 146 1.51 -3.33 -3.59
N GLY A 147 2.17 -2.56 -2.71
CA GLY A 147 2.70 -1.23 -3.02
C GLY A 147 4.06 -1.27 -3.71
N GLY A 148 4.86 -0.22 -3.51
CA GLY A 148 6.21 -0.11 -4.09
C GLY A 148 6.33 0.92 -5.22
N GLY A 149 5.47 1.94 -5.24
CA GLY A 149 5.53 3.04 -6.21
C GLY A 149 5.48 2.58 -7.66
N PHE A 150 4.77 1.49 -7.95
CA PHE A 150 4.69 0.84 -9.28
C PHE A 150 6.03 0.35 -9.84
N ALA A 151 7.13 0.44 -9.09
CA ALA A 151 8.48 0.18 -9.57
C ALA A 151 9.18 -0.99 -8.87
N VAL A 152 8.84 -1.28 -7.61
CA VAL A 152 9.50 -2.31 -6.79
C VAL A 152 8.48 -3.11 -5.98
N HIS A 153 9.00 -4.00 -5.12
CA HIS A 153 8.27 -4.84 -4.16
C HIS A 153 7.70 -6.13 -4.75
N SER A 154 7.07 -6.95 -3.90
CA SER A 154 6.47 -8.21 -4.29
C SER A 154 5.42 -8.71 -3.28
N ALA A 155 4.44 -9.48 -3.76
CA ALA A 155 3.53 -10.28 -2.94
C ALA A 155 4.25 -11.25 -1.98
N ALA A 156 5.42 -11.79 -2.36
CA ALA A 156 6.19 -12.72 -1.52
C ALA A 156 6.74 -12.06 -0.24
N HIS A 157 6.87 -10.73 -0.22
CA HIS A 157 7.38 -9.99 0.95
C HIS A 157 6.44 -10.12 2.17
N TYR A 158 5.13 -10.25 1.92
CA TYR A 158 4.11 -10.31 2.96
C TYR A 158 3.98 -11.70 3.60
N GLY A 159 4.69 -12.71 3.07
CA GLY A 159 4.70 -14.07 3.58
C GLY A 159 3.35 -14.76 3.48
N ASP A 160 3.23 -15.90 4.15
CA ASP A 160 2.09 -16.81 4.12
C ASP A 160 1.51 -17.04 5.51
N TYR A 161 2.36 -17.32 6.50
CA TYR A 161 1.94 -17.64 7.87
C TYR A 161 1.09 -16.54 8.53
N GLY A 162 1.50 -15.27 8.40
CA GLY A 162 0.77 -14.15 8.99
C GLY A 162 -0.60 -13.94 8.36
N ILE A 163 -0.71 -14.08 7.03
CA ILE A 163 -2.00 -14.05 6.31
C ILE A 163 -2.91 -15.17 6.82
N CYS A 164 -2.38 -16.41 6.88
CA CYS A 164 -3.14 -17.55 7.36
C CYS A 164 -3.62 -17.34 8.80
N ARG A 165 -2.73 -16.90 9.71
CA ARG A 165 -3.02 -16.73 11.14
C ARG A 165 -3.97 -15.56 11.42
N ASN A 166 -3.71 -14.40 10.83
CA ASN A 166 -4.35 -13.15 11.24
C ASN A 166 -5.66 -12.89 10.49
N LEU A 167 -5.76 -13.36 9.24
CA LEU A 167 -6.91 -13.14 8.36
C LEU A 167 -7.70 -14.43 8.16
N CYS A 168 -7.12 -15.48 7.57
CA CYS A 168 -7.88 -16.67 7.14
C CYS A 168 -8.52 -17.46 8.28
N THR A 169 -7.95 -17.44 9.50
CA THR A 169 -8.58 -18.02 10.70
C THR A 169 -9.90 -17.34 11.08
N LYS A 170 -10.19 -16.16 10.52
CA LYS A 170 -11.43 -15.40 10.72
C LYS A 170 -12.42 -15.58 9.57
N ASP A 171 -12.40 -16.73 8.89
CA ASP A 171 -13.34 -17.10 7.82
C ASP A 171 -13.32 -16.12 6.63
N VAL A 172 -12.14 -15.89 6.05
CA VAL A 172 -11.93 -15.20 4.76
C VAL A 172 -10.94 -15.97 3.89
N VAL A 173 -11.11 -15.89 2.58
CA VAL A 173 -10.10 -16.31 1.60
C VAL A 173 -9.26 -15.10 1.23
N VAL A 174 -7.93 -15.22 1.26
CA VAL A 174 -7.03 -14.13 0.86
C VAL A 174 -6.30 -14.52 -0.42
N VAL A 175 -6.20 -13.59 -1.36
CA VAL A 175 -5.41 -13.72 -2.59
C VAL A 175 -4.37 -12.61 -2.61
N THR A 176 -3.11 -12.93 -2.89
CA THR A 176 -2.07 -11.92 -3.14
C THR A 176 -1.55 -12.07 -4.57
N ILE A 177 -1.39 -10.95 -5.28
CA ILE A 177 -1.04 -10.98 -6.71
C ILE A 177 0.28 -10.27 -6.98
N GLN A 178 1.05 -10.78 -7.93
CA GLN A 178 2.12 -10.03 -8.59
C GLN A 178 1.55 -9.28 -9.80
N TYR A 179 2.20 -8.20 -10.20
CA TYR A 179 1.93 -7.48 -11.44
C TYR A 179 3.23 -6.86 -11.96
N ARG A 180 3.36 -6.63 -13.28
CA ARG A 180 4.58 -6.05 -13.85
C ARG A 180 4.85 -4.65 -13.30
N LEU A 181 6.13 -4.34 -13.09
CA LEU A 181 6.61 -3.12 -12.45
C LEU A 181 7.48 -2.29 -13.40
N GLY A 182 7.69 -1.01 -13.06
CA GLY A 182 8.55 -0.10 -13.78
C GLY A 182 8.23 -0.04 -15.28
N PHE A 183 9.25 -0.06 -16.13
CA PHE A 183 9.03 -0.08 -17.58
C PHE A 183 8.25 -1.32 -18.05
N PHE A 184 8.42 -2.48 -17.42
CA PHE A 184 7.68 -3.69 -17.80
C PHE A 184 6.17 -3.54 -17.59
N GLY A 185 5.76 -2.80 -16.55
CA GLY A 185 4.36 -2.56 -16.21
C GLY A 185 3.77 -1.30 -16.82
N PHE A 186 4.57 -0.26 -17.04
CA PHE A 186 4.05 1.10 -17.26
C PHE A 186 4.80 1.88 -18.35
N LEU A 187 5.59 1.22 -19.20
CA LEU A 187 6.10 1.87 -20.42
C LEU A 187 4.92 2.34 -21.29
N SER A 188 4.94 3.62 -21.68
CA SER A 188 4.00 4.19 -22.63
C SER A 188 4.73 4.96 -23.73
N THR A 189 4.23 4.88 -24.97
CA THR A 189 4.64 5.69 -26.11
C THR A 189 3.65 6.81 -26.44
N ALA A 190 2.62 7.01 -25.60
CA ALA A 190 1.53 7.96 -25.85
C ALA A 190 0.78 7.74 -27.17
N ASP A 191 0.83 6.52 -27.70
CA ASP A 191 0.13 6.07 -28.91
C ASP A 191 -0.12 4.55 -28.84
N GLU A 192 -0.58 3.97 -29.95
CA GLU A 192 -0.93 2.55 -30.08
C GLU A 192 0.26 1.58 -30.10
N ASN A 193 1.51 2.06 -30.23
CA ASN A 193 2.69 1.18 -30.22
C ASN A 193 2.90 0.54 -28.84
N ALA A 194 2.69 1.34 -27.78
CA ALA A 194 2.63 0.91 -26.39
C ALA A 194 1.76 1.90 -25.58
N PRO A 195 0.42 1.71 -25.53
CA PRO A 195 -0.48 2.58 -24.77
C PRO A 195 -0.12 2.73 -23.28
N GLY A 196 0.38 1.65 -22.66
CA GLY A 196 0.78 1.60 -21.25
C GLY A 196 -0.18 0.80 -20.38
N ASN A 197 -0.08 1.01 -19.06
CA ASN A 197 -0.93 0.37 -18.04
C ASN A 197 -0.91 -1.17 -18.02
N TRP A 198 0.16 -1.80 -18.52
CA TRP A 198 0.32 -3.26 -18.52
C TRP A 198 0.17 -3.88 -17.13
N GLY A 199 0.70 -3.23 -16.10
CA GLY A 199 0.53 -3.64 -14.71
C GLY A 199 -0.93 -3.61 -14.23
N LEU A 200 -1.73 -2.63 -14.65
CA LEU A 200 -3.17 -2.59 -14.33
C LEU A 200 -3.95 -3.66 -15.10
N TRP A 201 -3.54 -3.95 -16.33
CA TRP A 201 -4.09 -5.08 -17.08
C TRP A 201 -3.72 -6.43 -16.44
N ASP A 202 -2.52 -6.58 -15.86
CA ASP A 202 -2.14 -7.78 -15.10
C ASP A 202 -3.04 -7.96 -13.88
N GLN A 203 -3.27 -6.88 -13.13
CA GLN A 203 -4.18 -6.89 -11.98
C GLN A 203 -5.61 -7.23 -12.40
N THR A 204 -6.09 -6.70 -13.54
CA THR A 204 -7.40 -7.04 -14.10
C THR A 204 -7.51 -8.51 -14.49
N LEU A 205 -6.47 -9.07 -15.11
CA LEU A 205 -6.42 -10.50 -15.44
C LEU A 205 -6.40 -11.38 -14.18
N ALA A 206 -5.69 -10.97 -13.14
CA ALA A 206 -5.70 -11.67 -11.85
C ALA A 206 -7.09 -11.63 -11.19
N LEU A 207 -7.82 -10.51 -11.27
CA LEU A 207 -9.21 -10.42 -10.78
C LEU A 207 -10.15 -11.31 -11.59
N GLN A 208 -9.96 -11.41 -12.91
CA GLN A 208 -10.70 -12.35 -13.74
C GLN A 208 -10.40 -13.80 -13.33
N TRP A 209 -9.14 -14.13 -13.05
CA TRP A 209 -8.76 -15.45 -12.53
C TRP A 209 -9.46 -15.75 -11.19
N VAL A 210 -9.53 -14.77 -10.27
CA VAL A 210 -10.25 -14.91 -9.00
C VAL A 210 -11.73 -15.18 -9.25
N HIS A 211 -12.39 -14.38 -10.09
CA HIS A 211 -13.79 -14.59 -10.46
C HIS A 211 -14.05 -16.01 -10.99
N ASP A 212 -13.14 -16.53 -11.84
CA ASP A 212 -13.30 -17.83 -12.48
C ASP A 212 -12.96 -19.04 -11.60
N ASN A 213 -12.09 -18.90 -10.60
CA ASN A 213 -11.50 -20.04 -9.89
C ASN A 213 -11.69 -20.04 -8.38
N ILE A 214 -11.98 -18.91 -7.74
CA ILE A 214 -11.87 -18.80 -6.27
C ILE A 214 -12.87 -19.69 -5.52
N SER A 215 -14.00 -20.04 -6.13
CA SER A 215 -14.95 -21.01 -5.56
C SER A 215 -14.35 -22.40 -5.36
N ALA A 216 -13.38 -22.81 -6.18
CA ALA A 216 -12.66 -24.08 -5.97
C ALA A 216 -11.85 -24.07 -4.65
N PHE A 217 -11.52 -22.89 -4.15
CA PHE A 217 -10.82 -22.68 -2.87
C PHE A 217 -11.77 -22.28 -1.73
N GLY A 218 -13.09 -22.35 -1.92
CA GLY A 218 -14.08 -21.98 -0.90
C GLY A 218 -14.40 -20.49 -0.83
N GLY A 219 -13.92 -19.67 -1.78
CA GLY A 219 -14.22 -18.24 -1.84
C GLY A 219 -15.45 -17.89 -2.67
N ASP A 220 -16.14 -16.82 -2.31
CA ASP A 220 -17.29 -16.28 -3.02
C ASP A 220 -16.86 -15.23 -4.08
N PRO A 221 -16.95 -15.53 -5.39
CA PRO A 221 -16.65 -14.55 -6.45
C PRO A 221 -17.66 -13.38 -6.47
N LYS A 222 -18.79 -13.47 -5.76
CA LYS A 222 -19.79 -12.41 -5.60
C LYS A 222 -19.58 -11.56 -4.34
N ASN A 223 -18.56 -11.87 -3.53
CA ASN A 223 -18.21 -11.07 -2.36
C ASN A 223 -16.69 -10.85 -2.27
N VAL A 224 -16.17 -10.14 -3.28
CA VAL A 224 -14.74 -9.83 -3.42
C VAL A 224 -14.45 -8.41 -2.94
N THR A 225 -13.47 -8.28 -2.06
CA THR A 225 -12.94 -7.01 -1.55
C THR A 225 -11.52 -6.83 -2.04
N LEU A 226 -11.27 -5.74 -2.77
CA LEU A 226 -9.94 -5.39 -3.22
C LEU A 226 -9.27 -4.48 -2.19
N PHE A 227 -8.05 -4.76 -1.79
CA PHE A 227 -7.29 -3.91 -0.87
C PHE A 227 -5.83 -3.80 -1.27
N GLY A 228 -5.20 -2.71 -0.87
CA GLY A 228 -3.81 -2.45 -1.23
C GLY A 228 -3.30 -1.18 -0.57
N GLN A 229 -1.98 -1.09 -0.44
CA GLN A 229 -1.33 0.00 0.26
C GLN A 229 -0.42 0.78 -0.70
N SER A 230 -0.36 2.11 -0.55
CA SER A 230 0.46 2.99 -1.41
C SER A 230 0.06 2.88 -2.88
N ALA A 231 1.00 2.57 -3.79
CA ALA A 231 0.72 2.25 -5.19
C ALA A 231 -0.30 1.10 -5.37
N GLY A 232 -0.37 0.16 -4.42
CA GLY A 232 -1.40 -0.87 -4.39
C GLY A 232 -2.78 -0.30 -4.05
N GLY A 233 -2.85 0.68 -3.14
CA GLY A 233 -4.07 1.43 -2.84
C GLY A 233 -4.52 2.27 -4.03
N ALA A 234 -3.58 2.96 -4.69
CA ALA A 234 -3.85 3.66 -5.94
C ALA A 234 -4.36 2.69 -7.03
N SER A 235 -3.78 1.50 -7.14
CA SER A 235 -4.27 0.45 -8.04
C SER A 235 -5.71 0.04 -7.71
N VAL A 236 -6.04 -0.20 -6.44
CA VAL A 236 -7.41 -0.53 -6.00
C VAL A 236 -8.40 0.53 -6.47
N ASP A 237 -8.06 1.80 -6.25
CA ASP A 237 -8.91 2.92 -6.63
C ASP A 237 -9.05 3.04 -8.16
N LEU A 238 -7.94 2.96 -8.90
CA LEU A 238 -7.93 3.01 -10.36
C LEU A 238 -8.72 1.84 -11.00
N LEU A 239 -8.62 0.64 -10.44
CA LEU A 239 -9.40 -0.52 -10.88
C LEU A 239 -10.90 -0.36 -10.59
N SER A 240 -11.29 0.47 -9.61
CA SER A 240 -12.69 0.70 -9.28
C SER A 240 -13.43 1.59 -10.28
N VAL A 241 -12.69 2.40 -11.05
CA VAL A 241 -13.26 3.28 -12.07
C VAL A 241 -13.13 2.73 -13.48
N SER A 242 -12.14 1.87 -13.75
CA SER A 242 -11.95 1.33 -15.10
C SER A 242 -13.12 0.42 -15.50
N PRO A 243 -13.71 0.61 -16.69
CA PRO A 243 -14.79 -0.25 -17.17
C PRO A 243 -14.37 -1.71 -17.32
N HIS A 244 -13.07 -1.98 -17.47
CA HIS A 244 -12.52 -3.33 -17.65
C HIS A 244 -12.44 -4.14 -16.35
N SER A 245 -12.45 -3.50 -15.18
CA SER A 245 -12.20 -4.16 -13.90
C SER A 245 -13.26 -3.90 -12.83
N ARG A 246 -14.00 -2.78 -12.90
CA ARG A 246 -14.91 -2.32 -11.83
C ARG A 246 -16.04 -3.29 -11.46
N HIS A 247 -16.33 -4.26 -12.33
CA HIS A 247 -17.37 -5.27 -12.13
C HIS A 247 -16.85 -6.57 -11.48
N LEU A 248 -15.52 -6.73 -11.34
CA LEU A 248 -14.90 -7.96 -10.82
C LEU A 248 -14.79 -8.00 -9.27
N PHE A 249 -15.18 -6.92 -8.60
CA PHE A 249 -15.14 -6.82 -7.14
C PHE A 249 -16.23 -5.88 -6.60
N HIS A 250 -16.51 -6.00 -5.31
CA HIS A 250 -17.73 -5.47 -4.69
C HIS A 250 -17.43 -4.40 -3.62
N LYS A 251 -16.24 -4.45 -3.00
CA LYS A 251 -15.80 -3.53 -1.95
C LYS A 251 -14.35 -3.15 -2.16
N MET A 252 -13.93 -1.99 -1.67
CA MET A 252 -12.55 -1.55 -1.81
C MET A 252 -11.96 -0.98 -0.52
N ILE A 253 -10.66 -1.27 -0.30
CA ILE A 253 -9.86 -0.72 0.77
C ILE A 253 -8.55 -0.10 0.23
N PRO A 254 -8.58 1.12 -0.33
CA PRO A 254 -7.37 1.85 -0.68
C PRO A 254 -6.71 2.41 0.59
N MET A 255 -5.53 1.90 0.94
CA MET A 255 -4.78 2.31 2.13
C MET A 255 -3.64 3.24 1.72
N SER A 256 -3.61 4.48 2.25
CA SER A 256 -2.53 5.45 2.02
C SER A 256 -2.17 5.64 0.54
N GLY A 257 -3.17 5.58 -0.35
CA GLY A 257 -2.95 5.69 -1.80
C GLY A 257 -4.25 5.58 -2.58
N THR A 258 -4.45 6.50 -3.50
CA THR A 258 -5.62 6.59 -4.40
C THR A 258 -5.18 7.10 -5.77
N GLY A 259 -6.04 7.04 -6.78
CA GLY A 259 -5.79 7.65 -8.09
C GLY A 259 -5.62 9.17 -8.05
N TYR A 260 -5.97 9.81 -6.94
CA TYR A 260 -5.82 11.26 -6.72
C TYR A 260 -4.51 11.66 -6.05
N CYS A 261 -3.75 10.70 -5.51
CA CYS A 261 -2.44 10.98 -4.96
C CYS A 261 -1.46 11.44 -6.05
N THR A 262 -0.54 12.33 -5.69
CA THR A 262 0.38 12.98 -6.65
C THR A 262 1.36 11.99 -7.31
N PHE A 263 1.55 10.83 -6.71
CA PHE A 263 2.41 9.76 -7.20
C PHE A 263 1.66 8.72 -8.06
N ALA A 264 0.34 8.79 -8.16
CA ALA A 264 -0.48 7.69 -8.68
C ALA A 264 -0.53 7.61 -10.20
N THR A 265 -0.52 8.75 -10.89
CA THR A 265 -0.68 8.81 -12.36
C THR A 265 0.16 9.91 -12.99
N ASN A 266 0.59 9.72 -14.23
CA ASN A 266 1.19 10.76 -15.09
C ASN A 266 0.46 10.85 -16.44
N SER A 267 0.81 11.87 -17.24
CA SER A 267 0.38 11.88 -18.65
C SER A 267 1.19 10.88 -19.48
N ALA A 268 0.60 10.35 -20.54
CA ALA A 268 1.29 9.40 -21.42
C ALA A 268 2.54 10.04 -22.07
N GLU A 269 2.48 11.33 -22.40
CA GLU A 269 3.60 12.09 -22.96
C GLU A 269 4.76 12.22 -21.98
N HIS A 270 4.48 12.42 -20.68
CA HIS A 270 5.51 12.45 -19.64
C HIS A 270 6.22 11.11 -19.56
N VAL A 271 5.48 10.01 -19.46
CA VAL A 271 6.05 8.66 -19.40
C VAL A 271 6.85 8.34 -20.66
N ARG A 272 6.35 8.69 -21.85
CA ARG A 272 7.08 8.56 -23.12
C ARG A 272 8.39 9.35 -23.09
N HIS A 273 8.34 10.62 -22.69
CA HIS A 273 9.53 11.47 -22.61
C HIS A 273 10.60 10.85 -21.72
N LYS A 274 10.20 10.32 -20.56
CA LYS A 274 11.09 9.63 -19.62
C LYS A 274 11.62 8.31 -20.18
N ALA A 275 10.80 7.56 -20.91
CA ALA A 275 11.23 6.35 -21.60
C ALA A 275 12.29 6.64 -22.69
N VAL A 276 12.13 7.72 -23.46
CA VAL A 276 13.13 8.15 -24.45
C VAL A 276 14.44 8.53 -23.75
N MET A 277 14.39 9.34 -22.69
CA MET A 277 15.59 9.73 -21.93
C MET A 277 16.33 8.50 -21.38
N PHE A 278 15.59 7.53 -20.85
CA PHE A 278 16.17 6.29 -20.34
C PHE A 278 16.79 5.45 -21.47
N ALA A 279 16.08 5.27 -22.58
CA ALA A 279 16.60 4.55 -23.73
C ALA A 279 17.89 5.19 -24.27
N GLN A 280 17.97 6.52 -24.32
CA GLN A 280 19.19 7.25 -24.72
C GLN A 280 20.37 6.98 -23.78
N GLN A 281 20.13 6.83 -22.47
CA GLN A 281 21.18 6.43 -21.52
C GLN A 281 21.71 5.01 -21.78
N LEU A 282 20.88 4.15 -22.38
CA LEU A 282 21.26 2.80 -22.82
C LEU A 282 21.79 2.77 -24.27
N GLY A 283 21.96 3.93 -24.92
CA GLY A 283 22.55 4.05 -26.26
C GLY A 283 21.53 4.14 -27.41
N PHE A 284 20.23 4.24 -27.14
CA PHE A 284 19.23 4.50 -28.18
C PHE A 284 19.45 5.87 -28.82
N LYS A 285 19.42 5.92 -30.15
CA LYS A 285 19.50 7.17 -30.92
C LYS A 285 18.13 7.46 -31.51
N LEU A 286 17.50 8.52 -31.01
CA LEU A 286 16.21 8.99 -31.53
C LEU A 286 16.43 9.68 -32.88
N ASP A 287 15.82 9.16 -33.94
CA ASP A 287 15.77 9.85 -35.22
C ASP A 287 14.67 10.92 -35.19
N VAL A 288 15.08 12.17 -34.96
CA VAL A 288 14.17 13.32 -34.90
C VAL A 288 13.57 13.69 -36.25
N THR A 289 14.10 13.13 -37.36
CA THR A 289 13.57 13.36 -38.72
C THR A 289 12.48 12.36 -39.10
N ALA A 290 12.42 11.21 -38.41
CA ALA A 290 11.39 10.20 -38.60
C ALA A 290 10.03 10.66 -38.04
N SER A 291 8.94 10.04 -38.51
CA SER A 291 7.61 10.29 -37.95
C SER A 291 7.53 9.87 -36.49
N LEU A 292 6.63 10.48 -35.71
CA LEU A 292 6.44 10.12 -34.29
C LEU A 292 6.13 8.62 -34.10
N ASN A 293 5.33 8.05 -35.01
CA ASN A 293 5.00 6.63 -35.01
C ASN A 293 6.23 5.75 -35.24
N ASP A 294 7.10 6.12 -36.18
CA ASP A 294 8.34 5.38 -36.44
C ASP A 294 9.33 5.50 -35.28
N GLN A 295 9.44 6.69 -34.68
CA GLN A 295 10.22 6.90 -33.46
C GLN A 295 9.72 6.00 -32.31
N ASN A 296 8.40 5.93 -32.12
CA ASN A 296 7.79 5.15 -31.06
C ASN A 296 7.91 3.64 -31.29
N ARG A 297 7.75 3.18 -32.55
CA ARG A 297 8.01 1.78 -32.92
C ARG A 297 9.46 1.38 -32.65
N ALA A 298 10.42 2.20 -33.10
CA ALA A 298 11.84 1.98 -32.85
C ALA A 298 12.17 1.97 -31.34
N LEU A 299 11.53 2.84 -30.55
CA LEU A 299 11.68 2.87 -29.10
C LEU A 299 11.22 1.54 -28.48
N VAL A 300 10.03 1.04 -28.82
CA VAL A 300 9.51 -0.22 -28.27
C VAL A 300 10.38 -1.40 -28.68
N GLU A 301 10.86 -1.45 -29.93
CA GLU A 301 11.80 -2.46 -30.40
C GLU A 301 13.12 -2.42 -29.63
N PHE A 302 13.65 -1.22 -29.38
CA PHE A 302 14.84 -1.04 -28.55
C PHE A 302 14.62 -1.62 -27.14
N PHE A 303 13.53 -1.25 -26.46
CA PHE A 303 13.20 -1.79 -25.14
C PHE A 303 13.02 -3.32 -25.17
N ARG A 304 12.40 -3.90 -26.21
CA ARG A 304 12.28 -5.37 -26.34
C ARG A 304 13.63 -6.06 -26.50
N SER A 305 14.59 -5.43 -27.16
CA SER A 305 15.93 -5.98 -27.36
C SER A 305 16.82 -5.97 -26.10
N GLN A 306 16.47 -5.16 -25.09
CA GLN A 306 17.31 -5.03 -23.90
C GLN A 306 17.23 -6.27 -22.98
N PRO A 307 18.33 -6.65 -22.30
CA PRO A 307 18.28 -7.61 -21.21
C PRO A 307 17.37 -7.14 -20.08
N THR A 308 16.72 -8.07 -19.37
CA THR A 308 15.78 -7.77 -18.29
C THR A 308 16.40 -6.84 -17.23
N GLN A 309 17.62 -7.14 -16.80
CA GLN A 309 18.34 -6.40 -15.76
C GLN A 309 18.67 -4.96 -16.18
N ALA A 310 18.80 -4.70 -17.48
CA ALA A 310 19.08 -3.35 -17.99
C ALA A 310 17.87 -2.42 -17.88
N LEU A 311 16.65 -2.97 -17.72
CA LEU A 311 15.40 -2.23 -17.62
C LEU A 311 14.83 -2.18 -16.21
N GLU A 312 15.48 -2.84 -15.23
CA GLU A 312 15.04 -2.82 -13.84
C GLU A 312 15.09 -1.38 -13.28
N LEU A 313 14.01 -0.99 -12.59
CA LEU A 313 13.93 0.28 -11.88
C LEU A 313 14.04 0.04 -10.37
N SER A 314 14.62 1.01 -9.67
CA SER A 314 14.56 1.15 -8.20
C SER A 314 13.87 2.45 -7.84
N LEU A 315 13.22 2.54 -6.67
CA LEU A 315 12.69 3.81 -6.16
C LEU A 315 13.81 4.84 -5.90
N ILE A 316 14.94 4.41 -5.35
CA ILE A 316 16.02 5.29 -4.83
C ILE A 316 17.44 4.79 -5.17
N GLY A 317 17.56 3.90 -6.15
CA GLY A 317 18.81 3.22 -6.53
C GLY A 317 19.99 4.16 -6.82
N LYS A 318 21.21 3.60 -6.71
CA LYS A 318 22.48 4.32 -6.93
C LYS A 318 22.93 4.34 -8.41
N ARG A 319 22.39 3.46 -9.26
CA ARG A 319 22.76 3.33 -10.68
C ARG A 319 21.53 3.63 -11.56
N GLY A 320 21.74 4.30 -12.69
CA GLY A 320 20.70 4.50 -13.72
C GLY A 320 19.57 5.48 -13.37
N PHE A 321 18.47 5.36 -14.13
CA PHE A 321 17.25 6.15 -13.99
C PHE A 321 16.49 5.76 -12.72
N LYS A 322 16.22 6.75 -11.85
CA LYS A 322 15.54 6.52 -10.56
C LYS A 322 14.04 6.57 -10.75
N GLY A 323 13.32 5.63 -10.13
CA GLY A 323 11.87 5.62 -10.08
C GLY A 323 11.31 6.91 -9.47
N VAL A 324 11.98 7.46 -8.44
CA VAL A 324 11.71 8.78 -7.88
C VAL A 324 12.69 9.82 -8.45
N ASN A 325 12.16 10.85 -9.10
CA ASN A 325 12.96 11.90 -9.71
C ASN A 325 13.52 12.92 -8.68
N GLN A 326 14.28 13.90 -9.15
CA GLN A 326 14.89 14.92 -8.28
C GLN A 326 13.85 15.73 -7.48
N ASN A 327 12.64 15.89 -8.03
CA ASN A 327 11.51 16.58 -7.40
C ASN A 327 10.66 15.66 -6.51
N GLY A 328 11.07 14.41 -6.28
CA GLY A 328 10.35 13.48 -5.40
C GLY A 328 9.11 12.83 -6.03
N GLN A 329 8.97 12.87 -7.36
CA GLN A 329 7.83 12.30 -8.08
C GLN A 329 8.18 10.97 -8.73
N LEU A 330 7.20 10.08 -8.85
CA LEU A 330 7.34 8.85 -9.64
C LEU A 330 7.13 9.16 -11.12
N ASP A 331 8.13 8.87 -11.95
CA ASP A 331 8.11 9.22 -13.39
C ASP A 331 7.42 8.15 -14.26
N ILE A 332 7.46 6.88 -13.83
CA ILE A 332 6.93 5.73 -14.57
C ILE A 332 5.77 5.12 -13.76
N THR A 333 4.55 5.52 -14.09
CA THR A 333 3.31 5.21 -13.34
C THR A 333 2.16 4.96 -14.32
N PRO A 334 0.96 4.55 -13.84
CA PRO A 334 -0.23 4.54 -14.68
C PRO A 334 -0.49 5.85 -15.42
N VAL A 335 -1.08 5.74 -16.61
CA VAL A 335 -1.38 6.88 -17.50
C VAL A 335 -2.83 6.88 -17.92
N ILE A 336 -3.43 8.05 -18.15
CA ILE A 336 -4.73 8.14 -18.83
C ILE A 336 -4.48 7.96 -20.33
N ASP A 337 -4.83 6.78 -20.86
CA ASP A 337 -4.38 6.29 -22.17
C ASP A 337 -5.48 6.24 -23.24
N GLY A 338 -6.73 6.57 -22.90
CA GLY A 338 -7.87 6.40 -23.81
C GLY A 338 -8.31 4.94 -24.00
N HIS A 339 -7.66 3.98 -23.35
CA HIS A 339 -7.90 2.55 -23.51
C HIS A 339 -8.32 1.89 -22.19
N PHE A 340 -7.41 1.81 -21.22
CA PHE A 340 -7.72 1.34 -19.87
C PHE A 340 -8.56 2.39 -19.13
N PHE A 341 -8.24 3.67 -19.34
CA PHE A 341 -9.03 4.82 -18.92
C PHE A 341 -9.51 5.59 -20.15
N PRO A 342 -10.73 5.30 -20.67
CA PRO A 342 -11.25 5.99 -21.85
C PRO A 342 -11.67 7.44 -21.58
N LYS A 343 -11.73 7.85 -20.31
CA LYS A 343 -12.12 9.19 -19.84
C LYS A 343 -11.28 9.57 -18.61
N PRO A 344 -11.26 10.86 -18.23
CA PRO A 344 -10.69 11.28 -16.94
C PRO A 344 -11.29 10.50 -15.77
N ILE A 345 -10.47 10.26 -14.72
CA ILE A 345 -10.86 9.47 -13.53
C ILE A 345 -12.16 10.00 -12.91
N ASP A 346 -12.36 11.30 -12.83
CA ASP A 346 -13.55 11.92 -12.25
C ASP A 346 -14.84 11.62 -13.03
N GLU A 347 -14.75 11.50 -14.36
CA GLU A 347 -15.90 11.12 -15.18
C GLU A 347 -16.20 9.63 -15.01
N LEU A 348 -15.15 8.79 -15.07
CA LEU A 348 -15.29 7.35 -14.83
C LEU A 348 -15.84 7.04 -13.44
N ARG A 349 -15.51 7.85 -12.44
CA ARG A 349 -16.04 7.75 -11.07
C ARG A 349 -17.54 7.93 -11.02
N LYS A 350 -18.07 8.94 -11.73
CA LYS A 350 -19.52 9.21 -11.80
C LYS A 350 -20.29 8.07 -12.47
N GLU A 351 -19.63 7.35 -13.38
CA GLU A 351 -20.21 6.20 -14.09
C GLU A 351 -20.05 4.88 -13.31
N ALA A 352 -19.12 4.80 -12.36
CA ALA A 352 -18.88 3.59 -11.60
C ALA A 352 -20.03 3.35 -10.61
N PRO A 353 -20.53 2.11 -10.47
CA PRO A 353 -21.57 1.82 -9.51
C PRO A 353 -21.06 2.04 -8.07
N PRO A 354 -21.91 2.53 -7.15
CA PRO A 354 -21.54 2.67 -5.74
C PRO A 354 -21.06 1.36 -5.13
N LYS A 355 -20.07 1.46 -4.24
CA LYS A 355 -19.46 0.36 -3.49
C LYS A 355 -19.23 0.80 -2.05
N ALA A 356 -19.15 -0.15 -1.13
CA ALA A 356 -18.59 0.13 0.19
C ALA A 356 -17.08 0.40 0.07
N VAL A 357 -16.61 1.43 0.76
CA VAL A 357 -15.23 1.91 0.76
C VAL A 357 -14.74 2.02 2.20
N MET A 358 -13.60 1.43 2.52
CA MET A 358 -12.85 1.74 3.74
C MET A 358 -11.51 2.31 3.33
N THR A 359 -11.17 3.54 3.69
CA THR A 359 -9.90 4.16 3.27
C THR A 359 -9.31 4.95 4.42
N GLY A 360 -8.02 5.22 4.36
CA GLY A 360 -7.36 5.94 5.42
C GLY A 360 -5.88 6.15 5.18
N VAL A 361 -5.28 6.78 6.17
CA VAL A 361 -3.88 7.17 6.21
C VAL A 361 -3.25 6.71 7.53
N THR A 362 -1.94 6.84 7.62
CA THR A 362 -1.19 6.83 8.88
C THR A 362 -0.97 8.26 9.36
N GLU A 363 -0.77 8.44 10.67
CA GLU A 363 -0.64 9.78 11.30
C GLU A 363 0.42 10.67 10.62
N PHE A 364 1.55 10.08 10.20
CA PHE A 364 2.70 10.77 9.60
C PHE A 364 3.20 10.05 8.35
N GLU A 365 2.37 10.01 7.30
CA GLU A 365 2.68 9.36 6.01
C GLU A 365 4.10 9.65 5.50
N SER A 366 4.53 10.91 5.51
CA SER A 366 5.82 11.28 4.92
C SER A 366 7.05 11.02 5.77
N LEU A 367 6.90 10.54 7.02
CA LEU A 367 8.03 10.29 7.91
C LEU A 367 9.00 9.23 7.34
N LEU A 368 8.47 8.16 6.72
CA LEU A 368 9.27 7.17 6.01
C LEU A 368 10.10 7.77 4.87
N PHE A 369 9.48 8.62 4.05
CA PHE A 369 10.14 9.21 2.87
C PHE A 369 11.21 10.22 3.25
N ALA A 370 11.02 10.95 4.36
CA ALA A 370 12.01 11.90 4.86
C ALA A 370 13.32 11.22 5.32
N ALA A 371 13.27 9.99 5.86
CA ALA A 371 14.48 9.23 6.17
C ALA A 371 15.21 8.72 4.91
N ILE A 372 14.44 8.40 3.87
CA ILE A 372 14.98 7.89 2.60
C ILE A 372 15.68 9.00 1.80
N LYS A 373 15.07 10.18 1.72
CA LYS A 373 15.60 11.34 0.99
C LYS A 373 15.31 12.61 1.78
N PRO A 374 16.19 12.99 2.74
CA PRO A 374 15.95 14.14 3.58
C PRO A 374 15.91 15.42 2.75
N PRO A 375 14.95 16.32 3.01
CA PRO A 375 14.87 17.61 2.33
C PRO A 375 16.09 18.48 2.65
N ARG A 376 16.42 19.39 1.73
CA ARG A 376 17.58 20.29 1.79
C ARG A 376 17.16 21.73 1.56
N GLY A 377 17.94 22.65 2.12
CA GLY A 377 17.70 24.09 2.03
C GLY A 377 17.07 24.65 3.32
N SER A 378 16.55 25.87 3.23
CA SER A 378 15.77 26.48 4.30
C SER A 378 14.33 25.95 4.31
N LEU A 379 13.66 26.06 5.45
CA LEU A 379 12.27 25.65 5.59
C LEU A 379 11.35 26.45 4.66
N LYS A 380 11.64 27.74 4.49
CA LYS A 380 10.97 28.60 3.50
C LYS A 380 11.08 28.06 2.07
N GLU A 381 12.27 27.63 1.66
CA GLU A 381 12.49 27.05 0.32
C GLU A 381 11.74 25.73 0.13
N GLU A 382 11.67 24.89 1.18
CA GLU A 382 10.93 23.63 1.11
C GLU A 382 9.43 23.89 0.94
N VAL A 383 8.85 24.81 1.71
CA VAL A 383 7.45 25.22 1.55
C VAL A 383 7.22 25.72 0.12
N TYR A 384 8.03 26.67 -0.36
CA TYR A 384 7.89 27.19 -1.73
C TYR A 384 7.94 26.08 -2.78
N ARG A 385 8.90 25.15 -2.67
CA ARG A 385 9.06 24.02 -3.59
C ARG A 385 7.87 23.06 -3.56
N VAL A 386 7.26 22.85 -2.40
CA VAL A 386 6.05 22.02 -2.26
C VAL A 386 4.86 22.71 -2.93
N VAL A 387 4.65 24.00 -2.65
CA VAL A 387 3.55 24.79 -3.24
C VAL A 387 3.70 24.90 -4.75
N GLU A 388 4.86 25.37 -5.24
CA GLU A 388 5.12 25.53 -6.67
C GLU A 388 4.87 24.22 -7.42
N ARG A 389 5.40 23.10 -6.92
CA ARG A 389 5.23 21.79 -7.53
C ARG A 389 3.77 21.37 -7.62
N GLU A 390 3.01 21.46 -6.53
CA GLU A 390 1.62 20.97 -6.52
C GLU A 390 0.70 21.84 -7.37
N PHE A 391 0.87 23.15 -7.34
CA PHE A 391 0.07 24.08 -8.14
C PHE A 391 0.42 24.02 -9.63
N MET A 392 1.72 23.94 -9.98
CA MET A 392 2.16 23.81 -11.37
C MET A 392 1.73 22.49 -11.99
N ARG A 393 1.74 21.39 -11.21
CA ARG A 393 1.21 20.08 -11.64
C ARG A 393 -0.27 20.19 -12.05
N ARG A 394 -1.04 21.03 -11.36
CA ARG A 394 -2.46 21.29 -11.64
C ARG A 394 -2.70 22.44 -12.62
N LYS A 395 -1.63 23.02 -13.18
CA LYS A 395 -1.66 24.19 -14.08
C LYS A 395 -2.37 25.41 -13.46
N ILE A 396 -2.23 25.59 -12.15
CA ILE A 396 -2.76 26.76 -11.43
C ILE A 396 -1.68 27.85 -11.42
N PRO A 397 -1.97 29.06 -11.95
CA PRO A 397 -0.99 30.15 -12.01
C PRO A 397 -0.75 30.76 -10.62
N HIS A 398 0.35 31.49 -10.48
CA HIS A 398 0.71 32.26 -9.28
C HIS A 398 0.79 31.45 -7.96
N PRO A 399 1.51 30.31 -7.93
CA PRO A 399 1.65 29.49 -6.72
C PRO A 399 2.17 30.28 -5.51
N GLU A 400 2.99 31.31 -5.74
CA GLU A 400 3.57 32.16 -4.71
C GLU A 400 2.52 32.84 -3.82
N LYS A 401 1.31 33.10 -4.34
CA LYS A 401 0.23 33.75 -3.57
C LYS A 401 -0.32 32.87 -2.45
N HIS A 402 -0.15 31.56 -2.55
CA HIS A 402 -0.67 30.59 -1.58
C HIS A 402 0.34 30.22 -0.49
N VAL A 403 1.61 30.58 -0.68
CA VAL A 403 2.70 30.31 0.29
C VAL A 403 2.39 30.87 1.69
N PRO A 404 1.88 32.11 1.86
CA PRO A 404 1.54 32.62 3.19
C PRO A 404 0.48 31.76 3.88
N THR A 405 -0.66 31.49 3.21
CA THR A 405 -1.76 30.68 3.77
C THR A 405 -1.30 29.28 4.17
N ILE A 406 -0.51 28.62 3.30
CA ILE A 406 0.05 27.30 3.61
C ILE A 406 1.00 27.40 4.79
N THR A 407 1.86 28.42 4.84
CA THR A 407 2.76 28.62 5.98
C THR A 407 1.97 28.80 7.28
N GLU A 408 0.85 29.53 7.27
CA GLU A 408 0.00 29.70 8.46
C GLU A 408 -0.71 28.43 8.91
N MET A 409 -1.02 27.54 7.97
CA MET A 409 -1.74 26.31 8.23
C MET A 409 -0.89 25.26 8.94
N TYR A 410 0.43 25.25 8.68
CA TYR A 410 1.35 24.25 9.22
C TYR A 410 2.25 24.77 10.32
N PHE A 411 2.65 26.05 10.29
CA PHE A 411 3.67 26.56 11.19
C PHE A 411 3.10 27.60 12.17
N PRO A 412 3.39 27.46 13.49
CA PRO A 412 2.90 28.39 14.50
C PRO A 412 3.47 29.81 14.31
N LYS A 413 2.76 30.82 14.82
CA LYS A 413 3.06 32.25 14.56
C LYS A 413 4.48 32.64 14.98
N GLU A 414 4.97 32.06 16.07
CA GLU A 414 6.29 32.33 16.66
C GLU A 414 7.45 31.88 15.77
N GLU A 415 7.22 30.92 14.87
CA GLU A 415 8.23 30.33 13.99
C GLU A 415 8.31 31.02 12.61
N LYS A 416 7.26 31.78 12.23
CA LYS A 416 7.11 32.37 10.89
C LYS A 416 8.24 33.33 10.50
N SER A 417 8.78 34.08 11.46
CA SER A 417 9.87 35.03 11.22
C SER A 417 11.24 34.36 11.04
N ASP A 418 11.40 33.10 11.44
CA ASP A 418 12.68 32.39 11.47
C ASP A 418 12.80 31.27 10.41
N LEU A 419 11.75 31.05 9.60
CA LEU A 419 11.72 29.98 8.58
C LEU A 419 12.83 30.09 7.53
N ALA A 420 13.30 31.32 7.24
CA ALA A 420 14.39 31.55 6.29
C ALA A 420 15.76 31.15 6.84
N ASN A 421 15.95 31.25 8.16
CA ASN A 421 17.20 30.87 8.83
C ASN A 421 17.16 29.43 9.35
N THR A 422 15.98 28.81 9.37
CA THR A 422 15.80 27.43 9.82
C THR A 422 16.18 26.46 8.70
N SER A 423 17.31 25.79 8.88
CA SER A 423 17.79 24.71 8.01
C SER A 423 16.93 23.45 8.19
N VAL A 424 16.37 22.95 7.08
CA VAL A 424 15.57 21.73 7.10
C VAL A 424 16.43 20.53 7.52
N ALA A 425 17.68 20.46 7.04
CA ALA A 425 18.58 19.37 7.41
C ALA A 425 18.86 19.31 8.92
N ASP A 426 18.82 20.45 9.63
CA ASP A 426 19.08 20.51 11.07
C ASP A 426 17.84 20.21 11.92
N ILE A 427 16.63 20.36 11.35
CA ILE A 427 15.38 19.84 11.92
C ILE A 427 15.41 18.31 12.01
N TYR A 428 15.97 17.65 10.99
CA TYR A 428 16.01 16.18 10.89
C TYR A 428 17.21 15.52 11.57
N LYS A 429 18.18 16.29 12.09
CA LYS A 429 19.31 15.75 12.85
C LYS A 429 19.00 15.68 14.35
N PRO A 430 19.46 14.63 15.06
CA PRO A 430 19.49 14.65 16.51
C PRO A 430 20.32 15.85 17.00
N PRO A 431 19.95 16.50 18.12
CA PRO A 431 20.72 17.62 18.66
C PRO A 431 22.14 17.14 19.02
N PRO A 432 23.18 17.98 18.84
CA PRO A 432 24.56 17.56 19.10
C PRO A 432 24.75 17.14 20.57
N GLU A 433 25.41 16.00 20.78
CA GLU A 433 25.93 15.61 22.09
C GLU A 433 27.11 16.53 22.49
N THR A 434 27.27 16.74 23.80
CA THR A 434 28.12 17.77 24.43
C THR A 434 29.51 17.95 23.81
N PRO A 435 30.05 19.20 23.77
CA PRO A 435 31.49 19.40 23.63
C PRO A 435 32.20 18.74 24.82
N ASN A 436 33.24 17.95 24.56
CA ASN A 436 34.15 17.47 25.59
C ASN A 436 34.77 18.67 26.31
N GLY A 437 34.28 19.01 27.51
CA GLY A 437 34.88 20.11 28.28
C GLY A 437 34.05 20.52 29.48
N LYS A 438 34.64 20.33 30.67
CA LYS A 438 34.13 20.70 31.99
C LYS A 438 33.60 22.15 32.00
N SER A 439 32.32 22.37 32.31
CA SER A 439 31.87 23.66 32.84
C SER A 439 30.63 23.54 33.76
N HIS A 440 30.57 24.48 34.69
CA HIS A 440 29.78 24.57 35.92
C HIS A 440 28.34 24.03 35.90
N MET A 441 27.93 23.39 37.01
CA MET A 441 26.60 22.80 37.26
C MET A 441 25.42 23.72 36.87
N TRP A 442 25.49 25.03 37.14
CA TRP A 442 24.43 25.99 36.77
C TRP A 442 24.41 26.35 35.27
N ALA A 443 25.59 26.44 34.64
CA ALA A 443 25.69 26.51 33.18
C ALA A 443 25.19 25.21 32.52
N SER A 444 25.34 24.07 33.20
CA SER A 444 24.83 22.77 32.75
C SER A 444 23.29 22.69 32.79
N ILE A 445 22.63 23.31 33.78
CA ILE A 445 21.16 23.33 33.93
C ILE A 445 20.53 24.33 32.94
N ALA A 446 21.02 25.57 32.88
CA ALA A 446 20.52 26.56 31.91
C ALA A 446 20.75 26.12 30.46
N SER A 447 21.88 25.46 30.18
CA SER A 447 22.10 24.82 28.88
C SER A 447 21.23 23.58 28.68
N HIS A 448 20.87 22.84 29.72
CA HIS A 448 19.94 21.71 29.60
C HIS A 448 18.51 22.16 29.27
N GLU A 449 17.99 23.16 29.97
CA GLU A 449 16.67 23.73 29.68
C GLU A 449 16.60 24.33 28.27
N HIS A 450 17.63 25.09 27.87
CA HIS A 450 17.72 25.62 26.51
C HIS A 450 17.79 24.50 25.47
N ARG A 451 18.60 23.45 25.69
CA ARG A 451 18.68 22.28 24.82
C ARG A 451 17.37 21.52 24.73
N GLU A 452 16.64 21.37 25.83
CA GLU A 452 15.35 20.69 25.84
C GLU A 452 14.28 21.50 25.11
N LYS A 453 14.26 22.82 25.29
CA LYS A 453 13.40 23.73 24.52
C LYS A 453 13.68 23.65 23.02
N GLU A 454 14.95 23.70 22.62
CA GLU A 454 15.35 23.59 21.21
C GLU A 454 15.02 22.20 20.64
N ARG A 455 15.23 21.13 21.40
CA ARG A 455 14.84 19.77 21.00
C ARG A 455 13.33 19.65 20.77
N LYS A 456 12.51 20.20 21.68
CA LYS A 456 11.04 20.23 21.55
C LYS A 456 10.62 21.08 20.34
N ARG A 457 11.28 22.22 20.11
CA ARG A 457 11.07 23.08 18.95
C ARG A 457 11.36 22.35 17.64
N ARG A 458 12.55 21.77 17.49
CA ARG A 458 12.94 20.99 16.30
C ARG A 458 12.00 19.83 16.03
N ARG A 459 11.60 19.10 17.07
CA ARG A 459 10.64 18.00 16.93
C ARG A 459 9.30 18.49 16.36
N ARG A 460 8.73 19.58 16.91
CA ARG A 460 7.47 20.15 16.39
C ARG A 460 7.62 20.59 14.94
N LEU A 461 8.69 21.31 14.61
CA LEU A 461 8.97 21.71 13.23
C LEU A 461 9.12 20.50 12.29
N ALA A 462 9.73 19.40 12.75
CA ALA A 462 9.80 18.16 11.99
C ALA A 462 8.40 17.58 11.76
N GLU A 463 7.57 17.49 12.80
CA GLU A 463 6.19 17.03 12.71
C GLU A 463 5.39 17.89 11.71
N ASP A 464 5.50 19.22 11.76
CA ASP A 464 4.81 20.15 10.86
C ASP A 464 5.28 19.98 9.39
N CYS A 465 6.59 19.83 9.16
CA CYS A 465 7.13 19.56 7.82
C CYS A 465 6.63 18.23 7.26
N ILE A 466 6.60 17.20 8.11
CA ILE A 466 6.12 15.87 7.73
C ILE A 466 4.63 15.93 7.43
N GLN A 467 3.82 16.66 8.20
CA GLN A 467 2.40 16.85 7.95
C GLN A 467 2.16 17.55 6.59
N LEU A 468 2.91 18.61 6.28
CA LEU A 468 2.83 19.29 4.98
C LEU A 468 3.12 18.32 3.82
N ALA A 469 4.21 17.55 3.93
CA ALA A 469 4.55 16.56 2.91
C ALA A 469 3.50 15.44 2.81
N SER A 470 2.97 14.99 3.96
CA SER A 470 1.94 13.93 4.05
C SER A 470 0.66 14.35 3.36
N ASP A 471 0.22 15.59 3.57
CA ASP A 471 -1.00 16.10 2.97
C ASP A 471 -0.87 16.20 1.45
N VAL A 472 0.23 16.75 0.94
CA VAL A 472 0.45 16.90 -0.51
C VAL A 472 0.65 15.55 -1.20
N LEU A 473 1.38 14.62 -0.58
CA LEU A 473 1.68 13.33 -1.20
C LEU A 473 0.49 12.36 -1.14
N ILE A 474 -0.21 12.30 0.00
CA ILE A 474 -1.15 11.22 0.33
C ILE A 474 -2.48 11.75 0.87
N ASN A 475 -2.49 12.49 1.99
CA ASN A 475 -3.72 12.70 2.75
C ASN A 475 -4.79 13.46 1.95
N ASN A 476 -4.40 14.46 1.16
CA ASN A 476 -5.34 15.18 0.29
C ASN A 476 -5.95 14.26 -0.77
N GLY A 477 -5.17 13.32 -1.33
CA GLY A 477 -5.66 12.36 -2.32
C GLY A 477 -6.60 11.31 -1.72
N VAL A 478 -6.31 10.83 -0.50
CA VAL A 478 -7.18 9.91 0.25
C VAL A 478 -8.49 10.59 0.66
N TRP A 479 -8.40 11.79 1.23
CA TRP A 479 -9.59 12.56 1.58
C TRP A 479 -10.43 12.92 0.36
N HIS A 480 -9.79 13.31 -0.75
CA HIS A 480 -10.52 13.60 -1.99
C HIS A 480 -11.29 12.37 -2.49
N LEU A 481 -10.69 11.17 -2.48
CA LEU A 481 -11.44 9.95 -2.78
C LEU A 481 -12.63 9.78 -1.84
N ALA A 482 -12.41 9.87 -0.53
CA ALA A 482 -13.45 9.64 0.47
C ALA A 482 -14.64 10.59 0.28
N ASP A 483 -14.35 11.87 0.05
CA ASP A 483 -15.33 12.92 -0.19
C ASP A 483 -16.06 12.73 -1.53
N ARG A 484 -15.34 12.51 -2.64
CA ARG A 484 -15.97 12.25 -3.96
C ARG A 484 -16.86 11.01 -3.94
N CYS A 485 -16.43 9.94 -3.29
CA CYS A 485 -17.23 8.72 -3.16
C CYS A 485 -18.47 8.96 -2.29
N THR A 486 -18.34 9.71 -1.19
CA THR A 486 -19.48 10.06 -0.32
C THR A 486 -20.53 10.86 -1.11
N GLU A 487 -20.11 11.87 -1.87
CA GLU A 487 -21.00 12.65 -2.74
C GLU A 487 -21.74 11.81 -3.79
N LEU A 488 -21.08 10.75 -4.29
CA LEU A 488 -21.61 9.85 -5.31
C LEU A 488 -22.40 8.67 -4.73
N GLY A 489 -22.74 8.71 -3.43
CA GLY A 489 -23.60 7.71 -2.79
C GLY A 489 -22.91 6.40 -2.39
N HIS A 490 -21.58 6.37 -2.35
CA HIS A 490 -20.85 5.26 -1.74
C HIS A 490 -20.98 5.29 -0.22
N THR A 491 -20.99 4.13 0.43
CA THR A 491 -20.78 4.04 1.88
C THR A 491 -19.28 4.10 2.15
N VAL A 492 -18.80 5.16 2.81
CA VAL A 492 -17.36 5.40 3.01
C VAL A 492 -17.01 5.42 4.49
N TYR A 493 -16.00 4.66 4.88
CA TYR A 493 -15.40 4.67 6.21
C TYR A 493 -13.97 5.24 6.10
N LEU A 494 -13.71 6.38 6.74
CA LEU A 494 -12.40 7.02 6.74
C LEU A 494 -11.68 6.76 8.07
N TYR A 495 -10.41 6.38 8.04
CA TYR A 495 -9.57 6.22 9.24
C TYR A 495 -8.25 6.98 9.20
N SER A 496 -7.69 7.18 10.39
CA SER A 496 -6.27 7.44 10.62
C SER A 496 -5.71 6.33 11.51
N PHE A 497 -4.62 5.70 11.09
CA PHE A 497 -3.89 4.72 11.88
C PHE A 497 -2.82 5.46 12.68
N ASP A 498 -3.03 5.56 13.99
CA ASP A 498 -2.25 6.38 14.91
C ASP A 498 -1.37 5.53 15.85
N TYR A 499 -1.53 4.20 15.83
CA TYR A 499 -0.71 3.33 16.67
C TYR A 499 0.72 3.19 16.13
N CYS A 500 1.70 3.37 17.01
CA CYS A 500 3.10 3.25 16.67
C CYS A 500 3.81 2.41 17.73
N ASN A 501 4.40 1.29 17.31
CA ASN A 501 5.41 0.60 18.10
C ASN A 501 6.80 1.21 17.78
N PRO A 502 7.43 1.97 18.71
CA PRO A 502 8.71 2.63 18.48
C PRO A 502 9.88 1.68 18.19
N HIS A 503 9.74 0.40 18.53
CA HIS A 503 10.74 -0.64 18.28
C HIS A 503 10.56 -1.32 16.91
N GLY A 504 9.38 -1.18 16.29
CA GLY A 504 9.05 -1.78 14.99
C GLY A 504 9.89 -1.28 13.82
N PHE A 505 10.61 -0.16 13.98
CA PHE A 505 11.49 0.41 12.95
C PHE A 505 12.90 -0.17 12.94
N GLY A 506 13.26 -1.00 13.92
CA GLY A 506 14.62 -1.53 14.05
C GLY A 506 15.70 -0.44 14.00
N ILE A 507 16.82 -0.71 13.31
CA ILE A 507 17.92 0.25 13.17
C ILE A 507 17.56 1.45 12.28
N ALA A 508 16.60 1.30 11.36
CA ALA A 508 16.14 2.40 10.51
C ALA A 508 15.48 3.52 11.32
N GLY A 509 14.96 3.19 12.52
CA GLY A 509 14.40 4.19 13.45
C GLY A 509 15.39 5.27 13.89
N LEU A 510 16.71 5.06 13.75
CA LEU A 510 17.74 6.08 14.02
C LEU A 510 17.80 7.18 12.95
N LEU A 511 17.24 6.91 11.76
CA LEU A 511 17.17 7.89 10.67
C LEU A 511 15.93 8.79 10.77
N PHE A 512 14.98 8.47 11.65
CA PHE A 512 13.77 9.27 11.81
C PHE A 512 13.99 10.41 12.83
N PRO A 513 13.50 11.63 12.52
CA PRO A 513 13.55 12.76 13.45
C PRO A 513 12.73 12.53 14.72
N PHE A 514 11.69 11.72 14.63
CA PHE A 514 10.83 11.27 15.71
C PHE A 514 10.18 9.94 15.30
N LYS A 515 9.51 9.27 16.24
CA LYS A 515 8.82 8.00 15.97
C LYS A 515 7.32 8.24 16.00
N GLY A 516 6.61 7.78 14.97
CA GLY A 516 5.18 7.92 14.79
C GLY A 516 4.67 6.92 13.75
N ALA A 517 3.36 6.71 13.68
CA ALA A 517 2.77 5.87 12.65
C ALA A 517 3.05 6.51 11.28
N THR A 518 3.71 5.79 10.39
CA THR A 518 4.14 6.31 9.08
C THR A 518 3.74 5.37 7.97
N HIS A 519 3.97 5.77 6.72
CA HIS A 519 3.61 4.99 5.55
C HIS A 519 4.04 3.51 5.67
N CYS A 520 3.11 2.61 5.38
CA CYS A 520 3.25 1.15 5.49
C CYS A 520 3.37 0.59 6.91
N SER A 521 3.37 1.41 7.96
CA SER A 521 3.52 0.95 9.34
C SER A 521 2.32 0.16 9.86
N GLU A 522 1.18 0.24 9.18
CA GLU A 522 -0.04 -0.51 9.45
C GLU A 522 -0.06 -1.93 8.85
N LEU A 523 0.77 -2.20 7.84
CA LEU A 523 0.85 -3.51 7.16
C LEU A 523 1.26 -4.69 8.05
N PRO A 524 2.19 -4.56 9.01
CA PRO A 524 2.57 -5.65 9.89
C PRO A 524 1.39 -6.19 10.71
N TYR A 525 0.39 -5.36 11.00
CA TYR A 525 -0.78 -5.78 11.77
C TYR A 525 -1.78 -6.61 10.95
N LEU A 526 -1.64 -6.67 9.63
CA LEU A 526 -2.34 -7.61 8.76
C LEU A 526 -1.49 -8.85 8.45
N PHE A 527 -0.20 -8.64 8.13
CA PHE A 527 0.64 -9.66 7.49
C PHE A 527 1.68 -10.29 8.41
N ASN A 528 1.85 -9.79 9.63
CA ASN A 528 2.92 -10.18 10.56
C ASN A 528 4.33 -10.10 9.91
N ARG A 529 4.51 -9.15 8.99
CA ARG A 529 5.74 -8.87 8.26
C ARG A 529 5.95 -7.37 8.19
N GLY A 530 7.13 -6.92 8.56
CA GLY A 530 7.48 -5.51 8.51
C GLY A 530 8.15 -5.13 7.19
N ILE A 531 7.76 -3.97 6.67
CA ILE A 531 8.31 -3.39 5.43
C ILE A 531 9.62 -2.63 5.71
N ILE A 532 9.65 -1.88 6.81
CA ILE A 532 10.81 -1.05 7.19
C ILE A 532 11.90 -1.90 7.86
N ALA A 533 11.49 -2.80 8.76
CA ALA A 533 12.36 -3.71 9.48
C ALA A 533 11.61 -5.02 9.78
N ASN A 534 12.34 -6.04 10.21
CA ASN A 534 11.71 -7.28 10.67
C ASN A 534 10.78 -6.99 11.86
N PHE A 535 9.56 -7.51 11.75
CA PHE A 535 8.52 -7.29 12.73
C PHE A 535 8.50 -8.44 13.74
N TYR A 536 8.72 -8.09 15.01
CA TYR A 536 8.64 -9.00 16.13
C TYR A 536 7.58 -8.45 17.09
N PRO A 537 6.34 -8.96 17.04
CA PRO A 537 5.23 -8.35 17.76
C PRO A 537 5.41 -8.49 19.29
N SER A 538 5.23 -7.38 20.00
CA SER A 538 4.99 -7.33 21.44
C SER A 538 3.55 -7.76 21.78
N ALA A 539 3.22 -7.83 23.07
CA ALA A 539 1.85 -8.15 23.49
C ALA A 539 0.82 -7.12 22.99
N GLU A 540 1.19 -5.84 22.99
CA GLU A 540 0.36 -4.75 22.46
C GLU A 540 0.19 -4.85 20.94
N ASP A 541 1.25 -5.23 20.22
CA ASP A 541 1.15 -5.48 18.79
C ASP A 541 0.22 -6.65 18.48
N ILE A 542 0.19 -7.69 19.31
CA ILE A 542 -0.74 -8.81 19.16
C ILE A 542 -2.19 -8.33 19.32
N GLU A 543 -2.47 -7.47 20.31
CA GLU A 543 -3.80 -6.87 20.46
C GLU A 543 -4.18 -6.01 19.24
N MET A 544 -3.23 -5.20 18.74
CA MET A 544 -3.45 -4.39 17.54
C MET A 544 -3.65 -5.26 16.28
N ILE A 545 -2.92 -6.38 16.14
CA ILE A 545 -3.14 -7.36 15.06
C ILE A 545 -4.59 -7.84 15.08
N GLU A 546 -5.08 -8.29 16.24
CA GLU A 546 -6.45 -8.82 16.33
C GLU A 546 -7.50 -7.75 16.03
N ARG A 547 -7.32 -6.53 16.56
CA ARG A 547 -8.23 -5.40 16.32
C ARG A 547 -8.25 -4.99 14.85
N PHE A 548 -7.09 -4.70 14.27
CA PHE A 548 -6.97 -4.18 12.91
C PHE A 548 -7.41 -5.21 11.86
N ALA A 549 -7.01 -6.48 12.03
CA ALA A 549 -7.47 -7.56 11.16
C ALA A 549 -8.99 -7.74 11.22
N SER A 550 -9.61 -7.57 12.40
CA SER A 550 -11.05 -7.71 12.55
C SER A 550 -11.83 -6.65 11.76
N TYR A 551 -11.38 -5.39 11.73
CA TYR A 551 -12.00 -4.36 10.89
C TYR A 551 -11.99 -4.74 9.40
N PHE A 552 -10.85 -5.26 8.93
CA PHE A 552 -10.70 -5.68 7.53
C PHE A 552 -11.58 -6.87 7.17
N VAL A 553 -11.61 -7.89 8.03
CA VAL A 553 -12.43 -9.09 7.83
C VAL A 553 -13.92 -8.77 7.90
N ASN A 554 -14.34 -7.96 8.88
CA ASN A 554 -15.71 -7.49 9.01
C ASN A 554 -16.13 -6.69 7.78
N PHE A 555 -15.29 -5.74 7.34
CA PHE A 555 -15.57 -4.96 6.16
C PHE A 555 -15.64 -5.84 4.90
N ALA A 556 -14.73 -6.81 4.74
CA ALA A 556 -14.78 -7.73 3.61
C ALA A 556 -16.08 -8.55 3.58
N ARG A 557 -16.55 -8.99 4.74
CA ARG A 557 -17.78 -9.78 4.87
C ARG A 557 -19.04 -8.94 4.65
N TYR A 558 -19.15 -7.81 5.34
CA TYR A 558 -20.41 -7.07 5.50
C TYR A 558 -20.42 -5.71 4.80
N GLY A 559 -19.28 -5.19 4.37
CA GLY A 559 -19.14 -3.79 3.93
C GLY A 559 -19.16 -2.78 5.07
N ASN A 560 -19.05 -3.25 6.33
CA ASN A 560 -19.03 -2.43 7.54
C ASN A 560 -17.89 -2.94 8.46
N PRO A 561 -16.92 -2.09 8.86
CA PRO A 561 -15.80 -2.52 9.71
C PRO A 561 -16.24 -2.96 11.12
N ASN A 562 -17.41 -2.53 11.59
CA ASN A 562 -17.92 -2.90 12.91
C ASN A 562 -18.47 -4.34 12.98
N GLY A 563 -18.71 -4.98 11.84
CA GLY A 563 -19.28 -6.34 11.77
C GLY A 563 -20.68 -6.37 11.15
N PRO A 564 -21.51 -7.37 11.50
CA PRO A 564 -22.84 -7.52 10.91
C PRO A 564 -23.74 -6.32 11.25
N PRO A 565 -24.67 -5.93 10.35
CA PRO A 565 -25.64 -4.88 10.64
C PRO A 565 -26.50 -5.25 11.85
N GLU A 566 -26.89 -4.25 12.67
CA GLU A 566 -27.55 -4.45 13.96
C GLU A 566 -28.97 -5.07 13.91
N THR A 567 -29.45 -5.54 12.75
CA THR A 567 -30.81 -6.05 12.58
C THR A 567 -30.85 -7.48 12.01
N SER A 568 -30.76 -8.48 12.90
CA SER A 568 -31.41 -9.80 12.72
C SER A 568 -31.62 -10.50 14.08
N THR A 569 -32.76 -10.14 14.69
CA THR A 569 -33.58 -10.83 15.73
C THR A 569 -33.03 -12.05 16.50
N SER A 570 -32.85 -11.93 17.82
CA SER A 570 -33.68 -12.61 18.84
C SER A 570 -33.33 -12.13 20.25
N ASN A 571 -34.36 -12.09 21.10
CA ASN A 571 -34.46 -11.61 22.49
C ASN A 571 -33.49 -12.19 23.55
N GLU A 572 -32.28 -12.63 23.21
CA GLU A 572 -31.32 -13.13 24.22
C GLU A 572 -29.87 -12.73 23.89
N ARG A 573 -29.60 -11.42 23.86
CA ARG A 573 -28.37 -10.96 24.50
C ARG A 573 -28.78 -10.32 25.81
N ARG A 574 -28.57 -11.07 26.91
CA ARG A 574 -28.22 -10.45 28.18
C ARG A 574 -26.98 -9.60 27.90
N ILE A 575 -27.20 -8.38 27.46
CA ILE A 575 -26.29 -7.29 27.74
C ILE A 575 -26.25 -7.27 29.26
N SER A 576 -25.18 -7.82 29.86
CA SER A 576 -24.86 -7.42 31.21
C SER A 576 -24.79 -5.91 31.18
N SER A 577 -25.55 -5.26 32.05
CA SER A 577 -25.81 -3.82 32.08
C SER A 577 -24.57 -2.99 32.46
N THR A 578 -23.40 -3.33 31.92
CA THR A 578 -22.10 -2.73 32.17
C THR A 578 -21.32 -2.37 30.91
N ASP A 579 -21.68 -2.87 29.71
CA ASP A 579 -20.98 -2.51 28.46
C ASP A 579 -21.92 -1.84 27.46
N CYS A 580 -22.27 -0.58 27.73
CA CYS A 580 -22.70 0.35 26.69
C CYS A 580 -21.44 0.83 25.95
N GLN A 581 -21.18 0.28 24.76
CA GLN A 581 -20.14 0.80 23.88
C GLN A 581 -20.46 2.29 23.64
N LYS A 582 -19.50 3.19 23.88
CA LYS A 582 -19.73 4.62 23.66
C LYS A 582 -19.97 4.85 22.16
N ASP A 583 -20.87 5.76 21.79
CA ASP A 583 -21.19 6.04 20.37
C ASP A 583 -19.94 6.39 19.55
N ASP A 584 -18.96 7.05 20.17
CA ASP A 584 -17.68 7.39 19.53
C ASP A 584 -16.80 6.15 19.25
N GLU A 585 -16.98 5.02 19.94
CA GLU A 585 -16.23 3.79 19.66
C GLU A 585 -16.80 3.01 18.45
N TYR A 586 -18.00 3.38 17.97
CA TYR A 586 -18.58 2.82 16.75
C TYR A 586 -18.08 3.59 15.53
N TRP A 587 -17.51 2.88 14.55
CA TRP A 587 -16.98 3.51 13.35
C TRP A 587 -18.12 3.86 12.39
N HIS A 588 -18.60 5.10 12.44
CA HIS A 588 -19.66 5.60 11.57
C HIS A 588 -19.15 5.89 10.14
N PRO A 589 -19.95 5.61 9.09
CA PRO A 589 -19.62 6.05 7.74
C PRO A 589 -19.71 7.57 7.61
N LEU A 590 -18.97 8.14 6.65
CA LEU A 590 -19.04 9.55 6.30
C LEU A 590 -20.44 9.93 5.82
N LYS A 591 -20.80 11.18 6.12
CA LYS A 591 -22.01 11.82 5.59
C LYS A 591 -21.61 13.02 4.76
N ALA A 592 -22.39 13.35 3.73
CA ALA A 592 -22.07 14.45 2.82
C ALA A 592 -21.97 15.81 3.53
N GLU A 593 -22.64 15.98 4.67
CA GLU A 593 -22.61 17.21 5.46
C GLU A 593 -21.33 17.36 6.28
N ASN A 594 -20.58 16.27 6.51
CA ASN A 594 -19.32 16.29 7.25
C ASN A 594 -18.37 15.16 6.78
N THR A 595 -17.61 15.45 5.73
CA THR A 595 -16.59 14.54 5.18
C THR A 595 -15.23 14.63 5.91
N CYS A 596 -15.16 15.36 7.03
CA CYS A 596 -13.96 15.48 7.86
C CYS A 596 -14.01 14.64 9.14
N LYS A 597 -15.08 13.87 9.37
CA LYS A 597 -15.06 12.84 10.42
C LYS A 597 -14.14 11.68 10.02
N TYR A 598 -13.51 11.03 10.99
CA TYR A 598 -12.70 9.83 10.75
C TYR A 598 -12.60 9.00 12.03
N PHE A 599 -12.27 7.72 11.88
CA PHE A 599 -12.00 6.84 13.01
C PHE A 599 -10.49 6.80 13.29
N SER A 600 -10.08 7.18 14.50
CA SER A 600 -8.68 7.11 14.93
C SER A 600 -8.41 5.72 15.50
N ILE A 601 -7.53 4.96 14.84
CA ILE A 601 -7.16 3.60 15.27
C ILE A 601 -5.93 3.69 16.16
N ARG A 602 -6.15 3.40 17.44
CA ARG A 602 -5.16 3.39 18.53
C ARG A 602 -5.27 2.11 19.33
N LEU A 603 -4.23 1.75 20.07
CA LEU A 603 -4.29 0.55 20.93
C LEU A 603 -5.42 0.66 21.96
N ARG A 604 -5.51 1.82 22.61
CA ARG A 604 -6.56 2.19 23.55
C ARG A 604 -7.26 3.44 23.01
N ASP A 605 -8.54 3.59 23.31
CA ASP A 605 -9.33 4.78 22.94
C ASP A 605 -9.41 4.99 21.41
N SER A 606 -9.66 3.91 20.67
CA SER A 606 -10.05 4.04 19.26
C SER A 606 -11.44 4.64 19.18
N GLU A 607 -11.58 5.78 18.52
CA GLU A 607 -12.81 6.56 18.54
C GLU A 607 -12.99 7.38 17.25
N MET A 608 -14.23 7.78 16.97
CA MET A 608 -14.57 8.78 15.97
C MET A 608 -14.05 10.15 16.41
N ARG A 609 -13.45 10.86 15.46
CA ARG A 609 -12.90 12.20 15.64
C ARG A 609 -13.32 13.13 14.52
N ASP A 610 -13.34 14.41 14.84
CA ASP A 610 -13.56 15.49 13.88
C ASP A 610 -12.23 16.00 13.31
N ASN A 611 -12.33 16.78 12.23
CA ASN A 611 -11.21 17.48 11.60
C ASN A 611 -10.09 16.53 11.14
N PHE A 612 -10.41 15.59 10.23
CA PHE A 612 -9.42 14.77 9.55
C PHE A 612 -8.24 15.62 9.06
N CYS A 613 -7.01 15.25 9.47
CA CYS A 613 -5.79 16.02 9.22
C CYS A 613 -5.90 17.51 9.62
N GLY A 614 -6.58 17.81 10.74
CA GLY A 614 -6.81 19.17 11.22
C GLY A 614 -7.73 20.02 10.32
N GLY A 615 -8.51 19.40 9.42
CA GLY A 615 -9.36 20.11 8.45
C GLY A 615 -8.59 20.69 7.25
N ARG A 616 -7.27 20.49 7.20
CA ARG A 616 -6.39 21.02 6.15
C ARG A 616 -6.78 20.58 4.73
N PRO A 617 -7.26 19.35 4.48
CA PRO A 617 -7.67 18.95 3.13
C PRO A 617 -8.76 19.84 2.51
N VAL A 618 -9.67 20.38 3.33
CA VAL A 618 -10.70 21.33 2.89
C VAL A 618 -10.08 22.66 2.46
N GLU A 619 -9.13 23.17 3.23
CA GLU A 619 -8.41 24.41 2.89
C GLU A 619 -7.56 24.26 1.63
N TRP A 620 -6.89 23.11 1.47
CA TRP A 620 -6.21 22.76 0.22
C TRP A 620 -7.16 22.78 -0.97
N ARG A 621 -8.34 22.14 -0.84
CA ARG A 621 -9.34 22.15 -1.92
C ARG A 621 -9.77 23.57 -2.29
N LYS A 622 -10.08 24.43 -1.30
CA LYS A 622 -10.45 25.83 -1.55
C LYS A 622 -9.38 26.57 -2.35
N MET A 623 -8.11 26.40 -2.01
CA MET A 623 -7.00 27.01 -2.75
C MET A 623 -6.88 26.48 -4.18
N MET A 624 -7.19 25.19 -4.40
CA MET A 624 -7.09 24.55 -5.72
C MET A 624 -8.28 24.85 -6.64
N GLU A 625 -9.46 25.13 -6.08
CA GLU A 625 -10.69 25.44 -6.82
C GLU A 625 -10.86 26.93 -7.10
N ASN A 626 -10.25 27.80 -6.29
CA ASN A 626 -10.24 29.25 -6.50
C ASN A 626 -9.38 29.64 -7.71
N ARG A 627 -9.92 29.44 -8.92
CA ARG A 627 -9.35 29.89 -10.20
C ARG A 627 -9.47 31.41 -10.42
N ARG A 628 -9.45 32.21 -9.35
CA ARG A 628 -9.64 33.67 -9.44
C ARG A 628 -8.37 34.40 -9.82
#